data_AF-F4I9V0-F1
#
_entry.id   AF-F4I9V0-F1
#
_cell.length_a   1.000
_cell.length_b   1.000
_cell.length_c   1.000
_cell.angle_alpha   90.00
_cell.angle_beta   90.00
_cell.angle_gamma   90.00
#
_symmetry.space_group_name_H-M   'P 1'
#
loop_
_entity.id
_entity.type
_entity.pdbx_description
1 polymer ?
#
loop_
_entity_poly.entity_id
_entity_poly.type
_entity_poly.pdbx_seq_one_letter_code
_entity_poly.pdbx_strand_id
1 'polypeptide(L)'
;MEMDLSEVKEMEKDEEIDSDLSDSDTEEPEEKILDATSLSALDMILKSLWNISVFVSNLSMDYVQEANQSLTDNESVPLQDILRIFMLNNLSLTHPLEANGVSKLFLNILELIPRWNYHFEVNEVAKTICIRCKTDMAYSGETSYGIIINANSLRVYKSAFKEFTFENIIKASMINVKMLCDKEGCGKRNYVDTMISNLPSAFIVALQWENNETEKEIFDTASVLATEIDISAIYRYVGDSAFTKYRLVSMVWSHGNLYNCVAYENNRWVRHFCSEIEVIGDWDGVLRIFRELHIRPEILFFENAILKDQMFSEQGSED
;
A
#
# COMPACT_ATOMS: atom_id res chain seq x y z
N MET A 1 63.75 -26.86 -47.90
CA MET A 1 63.54 -27.26 -49.30
C MET A 1 62.29 -26.52 -49.75
N GLU A 2 62.38 -25.19 -49.84
CA GLU A 2 62.79 -24.35 -50.99
C GLU A 2 61.79 -24.38 -52.16
N MET A 3 61.28 -23.17 -52.46
CA MET A 3 60.82 -22.62 -53.76
C MET A 3 59.62 -23.28 -54.46
N ASP A 4 58.85 -22.60 -55.32
CA ASP A 4 58.54 -21.19 -55.61
C ASP A 4 57.37 -21.21 -56.62
N LEU A 5 56.74 -20.06 -56.78
CA LEU A 5 55.56 -19.68 -57.56
C LEU A 5 55.67 -19.81 -59.08
N SER A 6 54.57 -20.23 -59.72
CA SER A 6 54.07 -19.85 -61.08
C SER A 6 52.81 -20.69 -61.35
N GLU A 7 51.71 -20.30 -62.00
CA GLU A 7 51.38 -19.21 -62.92
C GLU A 7 49.83 -19.18 -63.05
N VAL A 8 49.24 -17.97 -63.02
CA VAL A 8 48.25 -17.39 -63.97
C VAL A 8 47.03 -18.27 -64.37
N LYS A 9 45.83 -18.03 -63.81
CA LYS A 9 44.73 -17.12 -64.24
C LYS A 9 44.06 -17.44 -65.60
N GLU A 10 42.76 -17.72 -65.54
CA GLU A 10 41.63 -17.37 -66.47
C GLU A 10 40.59 -18.51 -66.45
N MET A 11 39.27 -18.34 -66.46
CA MET A 11 38.31 -17.23 -66.26
C MET A 11 36.93 -17.94 -66.27
N GLU A 12 35.97 -17.44 -65.48
CA GLU A 12 34.50 -17.59 -65.67
C GLU A 12 33.83 -18.99 -65.59
N LYS A 13 33.02 -19.26 -64.54
CA LYS A 13 31.58 -18.91 -64.45
C LYS A 13 30.86 -19.63 -63.29
N ASP A 14 30.25 -18.81 -62.44
CA ASP A 14 28.95 -18.96 -61.76
C ASP A 14 28.56 -20.32 -61.16
N GLU A 15 28.80 -20.48 -59.85
CA GLU A 15 27.85 -21.16 -58.96
C GLU A 15 27.69 -20.32 -57.68
N GLU A 16 26.48 -19.77 -57.51
CA GLU A 16 25.97 -19.09 -56.32
C GLU A 16 25.99 -20.03 -55.12
N ILE A 17 26.81 -19.74 -54.11
CA ILE A 17 26.58 -20.18 -52.73
C ILE A 17 26.77 -18.94 -51.87
N ASP A 18 25.64 -18.26 -51.65
CA ASP A 18 25.51 -17.21 -50.65
C ASP A 18 25.63 -17.89 -49.28
N SER A 19 26.79 -17.71 -48.64
CA SER A 19 26.99 -18.13 -47.26
C SER A 19 26.28 -17.12 -46.38
N ASP A 20 25.06 -17.48 -45.97
CA ASP A 20 24.24 -16.79 -44.97
C ASP A 20 25.10 -16.38 -43.77
N LEU A 21 25.53 -15.11 -43.81
CA LEU A 21 25.86 -14.29 -42.66
C LEU A 21 24.52 -13.87 -42.04
N SER A 22 23.80 -14.82 -41.43
CA SER A 22 22.54 -14.53 -40.75
C SER A 22 22.82 -14.22 -39.29
N ASP A 23 22.85 -12.91 -38.99
CA ASP A 23 22.25 -12.28 -37.82
C ASP A 23 22.12 -13.15 -36.57
N SER A 24 23.18 -13.19 -35.76
CA SER A 24 22.98 -13.29 -34.32
C SER A 24 22.65 -11.89 -33.81
N ASP A 25 21.40 -11.49 -33.98
CA ASP A 25 20.80 -10.39 -33.21
C ASP A 25 20.89 -10.79 -31.74
N THR A 26 22.00 -10.40 -31.12
CA THR A 26 22.10 -10.33 -29.68
C THR A 26 21.32 -9.08 -29.33
N GLU A 27 20.00 -9.21 -29.18
CA GLU A 27 19.17 -8.15 -28.60
C GLU A 27 19.82 -7.80 -27.25
N GLU A 28 20.51 -6.65 -27.20
CA GLU A 28 20.86 -6.05 -25.93
C GLU A 28 19.57 -5.93 -25.13
N PRO A 29 19.53 -6.36 -23.86
CA PRO A 29 18.31 -6.27 -23.08
C PRO A 29 17.91 -4.81 -23.01
N GLU A 30 16.76 -4.45 -23.61
CA GLU A 30 16.21 -3.11 -23.52
C GLU A 30 16.15 -2.72 -22.03
N GLU A 31 16.98 -1.74 -21.65
CA GLU A 31 17.09 -1.29 -20.28
C GLU A 31 15.71 -0.75 -19.86
N LYS A 32 15.06 -1.44 -18.93
CA LYS A 32 13.70 -1.13 -18.47
C LYS A 32 13.70 0.28 -17.85
N ILE A 33 13.33 1.30 -18.63
CA ILE A 33 13.22 2.68 -18.13
C ILE A 33 12.05 2.74 -17.15
N LEU A 34 12.36 2.99 -15.88
CA LEU A 34 11.39 3.07 -14.80
C LEU A 34 10.83 4.50 -14.70
N ASP A 35 9.52 4.61 -14.47
CA ASP A 35 8.85 5.89 -14.27
C ASP A 35 9.18 6.46 -12.87
N ALA A 36 9.66 7.71 -12.84
CA ALA A 36 10.11 8.36 -11.61
C ALA A 36 8.99 8.52 -10.55
N THR A 37 7.75 8.74 -11.00
CA THR A 37 6.58 8.88 -10.11
C THR A 37 6.27 7.56 -9.42
N SER A 38 6.29 6.47 -10.19
CA SER A 38 6.04 5.11 -9.72
C SER A 38 7.14 4.62 -8.79
N LEU A 39 8.40 4.94 -9.10
CA LEU A 39 9.54 4.70 -8.20
C LEU A 39 9.40 5.44 -6.88
N SER A 40 9.07 6.74 -6.94
CA SER A 40 8.85 7.54 -5.74
C SER A 40 7.70 6.98 -4.88
N ALA A 41 6.61 6.54 -5.51
CA ALA A 41 5.51 5.88 -4.81
C ALA A 41 5.93 4.58 -4.14
N LEU A 42 6.66 3.71 -4.85
CA LEU A 42 7.20 2.46 -4.30
C LEU A 42 8.07 2.75 -3.06
N ASP A 43 9.03 3.65 -3.19
CA ASP A 43 9.98 3.96 -2.12
C ASP A 43 9.26 4.48 -0.87
N MET A 44 8.24 5.31 -1.04
CA MET A 44 7.46 5.85 0.09
C MET A 44 6.48 4.84 0.68
N ILE A 45 5.93 3.92 -0.11
CA ILE A 45 5.15 2.78 0.40
C ILE A 45 6.04 1.87 1.25
N LEU A 46 7.21 1.48 0.72
CA LEU A 46 8.17 0.63 1.46
C LEU A 46 8.63 1.32 2.75
N LYS A 47 8.88 2.63 2.71
CA LYS A 47 9.23 3.41 3.90
C LYS A 47 8.11 3.45 4.94
N SER A 48 6.86 3.54 4.48
CA SER A 48 5.67 3.52 5.35
C SER A 48 5.47 2.14 5.98
N LEU A 49 5.65 1.07 5.20
CA LEU A 49 5.59 -0.31 5.65
C LEU A 49 6.66 -0.63 6.70
N TRP A 50 7.88 -0.09 6.54
CA TRP A 50 8.96 -0.25 7.52
C TRP A 50 8.66 0.36 8.90
N ASN A 51 7.64 1.21 8.99
CA ASN A 51 7.19 1.79 10.25
C ASN A 51 6.11 0.95 10.98
N ILE A 52 5.69 -0.17 10.39
CA ILE A 52 4.78 -1.13 11.00
C ILE A 52 5.63 -2.19 11.71
N SER A 53 5.51 -2.32 13.02
CA SER A 53 6.34 -3.21 13.83
C SER A 53 6.22 -4.68 13.41
N VAL A 54 5.01 -5.14 13.11
CA VAL A 54 4.75 -6.52 12.67
C VAL A 54 5.44 -6.83 11.35
N PHE A 55 5.47 -5.86 10.43
CA PHE A 55 6.17 -5.97 9.16
C PHE A 55 7.68 -6.17 9.37
N VAL A 56 8.30 -5.34 10.21
CA VAL A 56 9.74 -5.42 10.51
C VAL A 56 10.09 -6.75 11.17
N SER A 57 9.28 -7.22 12.12
CA SER A 57 9.52 -8.48 12.83
C SER A 57 9.49 -9.70 11.91
N ASN A 58 8.48 -9.80 11.04
CA ASN A 58 8.30 -10.98 10.19
C ASN A 58 9.28 -11.01 9.02
N LEU A 59 9.59 -9.86 8.43
CA LEU A 59 10.62 -9.79 7.40
C LEU A 59 12.00 -10.17 7.97
N SER A 60 12.31 -9.77 9.21
CA SER A 60 13.55 -10.19 9.88
C SER A 60 13.58 -11.70 10.08
N MET A 61 12.46 -12.31 10.47
CA MET A 61 12.37 -13.76 10.68
C MET A 61 12.50 -14.56 9.39
N ASP A 62 11.78 -14.16 8.33
CA ASP A 62 11.84 -14.82 7.02
C ASP A 62 13.26 -14.72 6.44
N TYR A 63 13.88 -13.54 6.51
CA TYR A 63 15.23 -13.34 5.99
C TYR A 63 16.31 -14.04 6.81
N VAL A 64 16.24 -14.06 8.15
CA VAL A 64 17.20 -14.80 8.97
C VAL A 64 17.12 -16.32 8.67
N GLN A 65 15.94 -16.84 8.34
CA GLN A 65 15.80 -18.26 7.95
C GLN A 65 16.39 -18.57 6.58
N GLU A 66 16.28 -17.65 5.61
CA GLU A 66 16.83 -17.82 4.26
C GLU A 66 18.32 -17.48 4.17
N ALA A 67 18.78 -16.41 4.83
CA ALA A 67 20.17 -15.98 4.83
C ALA A 67 21.10 -16.96 5.56
N ASN A 68 20.62 -17.63 6.62
CA ASN A 68 21.35 -18.72 7.25
C ASN A 68 21.60 -19.92 6.31
N GLN A 69 20.97 -19.95 5.13
CA GLN A 69 21.19 -20.99 4.11
C GLN A 69 22.04 -20.50 2.93
N SER A 70 22.29 -19.20 2.75
CA SER A 70 22.90 -18.70 1.49
C SER A 70 23.87 -17.51 1.59
N LEU A 71 24.16 -16.95 2.76
CA LEU A 71 25.04 -15.78 2.87
C LEU A 71 26.33 -16.10 3.63
N THR A 72 27.22 -16.80 2.93
CA THR A 72 28.67 -16.74 3.19
C THR A 72 29.25 -15.60 2.34
N ASP A 73 29.91 -14.66 3.01
CA ASP A 73 30.86 -13.66 2.48
C ASP A 73 30.32 -12.30 1.99
N ASN A 74 30.81 -11.27 2.70
CA ASN A 74 31.04 -9.85 2.34
C ASN A 74 29.86 -8.89 2.09
N GLU A 75 29.86 -7.82 2.91
CA GLU A 75 28.96 -6.65 2.93
C GLU A 75 27.46 -6.97 3.07
N SER A 76 26.96 -6.89 4.31
CA SER A 76 25.54 -7.04 4.59
C SER A 76 24.76 -5.88 3.97
N VAL A 77 24.19 -6.10 2.79
CA VAL A 77 23.22 -5.19 2.16
C VAL A 77 22.03 -5.02 3.12
N PRO A 78 21.60 -3.80 3.46
CA PRO A 78 20.43 -3.59 4.30
C PRO A 78 19.20 -4.31 3.76
N LEU A 79 18.41 -4.93 4.64
CA LEU A 79 17.21 -5.69 4.25
C LEU A 79 16.20 -4.84 3.46
N GLN A 80 16.16 -3.54 3.73
CA GLN A 80 15.38 -2.55 2.98
C GLN A 80 15.79 -2.51 1.50
N ASP A 81 17.09 -2.52 1.21
CA ASP A 81 17.62 -2.45 -0.15
C ASP A 81 17.36 -3.76 -0.90
N ILE A 82 17.47 -4.91 -0.23
CA ILE A 82 17.14 -6.22 -0.80
C ILE A 82 15.67 -6.28 -1.18
N LEU A 83 14.77 -5.88 -0.27
CA LEU A 83 13.34 -5.83 -0.54
C LEU A 83 13.02 -4.88 -1.69
N ARG A 84 13.68 -3.71 -1.72
CA ARG A 84 13.54 -2.75 -2.81
C ARG A 84 13.96 -3.35 -4.15
N ILE A 85 15.12 -3.99 -4.23
CA ILE A 85 15.60 -4.66 -5.45
C ILE A 85 14.62 -5.75 -5.91
N PHE A 86 14.13 -6.58 -4.98
CA PHE A 86 13.10 -7.58 -5.26
C PHE A 86 11.85 -6.95 -5.89
N MET A 87 11.38 -5.82 -5.34
CA MET A 87 10.22 -5.11 -5.86
C MET A 87 10.43 -4.55 -7.26
N LEU A 88 11.59 -3.95 -7.52
CA LEU A 88 11.92 -3.39 -8.85
C LEU A 88 11.92 -4.46 -9.95
N ASN A 89 12.34 -5.68 -9.61
CA ASN A 89 12.38 -6.80 -10.54
C ASN A 89 10.99 -7.41 -10.81
N ASN A 90 10.08 -7.39 -9.82
CA ASN A 90 8.79 -8.07 -9.90
C ASN A 90 7.60 -7.14 -10.21
N LEU A 91 7.76 -5.82 -10.07
CA LEU A 91 6.70 -4.86 -10.37
C LEU A 91 6.86 -4.22 -11.76
N SER A 92 5.73 -3.96 -12.41
CA SER A 92 5.65 -3.16 -13.64
C SER A 92 5.56 -1.67 -13.30
N LEU A 93 6.72 -1.00 -13.26
CA LEU A 93 6.84 0.43 -12.91
C LEU A 93 7.28 1.28 -14.11
N THR A 94 7.06 0.81 -15.34
CA THR A 94 7.47 1.47 -16.59
C THR A 94 6.49 2.55 -17.06
N HIS A 95 5.31 2.63 -16.43
CA HIS A 95 4.26 3.56 -16.79
C HIS A 95 3.90 4.44 -15.59
N PRO A 96 3.54 5.71 -15.81
CA PRO A 96 3.08 6.58 -14.73
C PRO A 96 1.85 5.99 -14.05
N LEU A 97 1.76 6.21 -12.75
CA LEU A 97 0.58 5.82 -12.00
C LEU A 97 -0.65 6.57 -12.51
N GLU A 98 -1.71 5.81 -12.82
CA GLU A 98 -3.03 6.37 -13.07
C GLU A 98 -3.58 7.06 -11.80
N ALA A 99 -4.68 7.81 -11.93
CA ALA A 99 -5.36 8.37 -10.78
C ALA A 99 -5.68 7.29 -9.74
N ASN A 100 -5.34 7.54 -8.47
CA ASN A 100 -5.44 6.58 -7.35
C ASN A 100 -4.56 5.32 -7.48
N GLY A 101 -3.60 5.32 -8.43
CA GLY A 101 -2.74 4.19 -8.74
C GLY A 101 -1.80 3.76 -7.60
N VAL A 102 -1.51 4.66 -6.64
CA VAL A 102 -0.69 4.34 -5.46
C VAL A 102 -1.33 3.25 -4.59
N SER A 103 -2.65 3.23 -4.46
CA SER A 103 -3.38 2.18 -3.73
C SER A 103 -3.29 0.83 -4.43
N LYS A 104 -3.40 0.82 -5.77
CA LYS A 104 -3.22 -0.38 -6.59
C LYS A 104 -1.78 -0.89 -6.53
N LEU A 105 -0.80 0.00 -6.57
CA LEU A 105 0.61 -0.34 -6.38
C LEU A 105 0.85 -1.00 -5.02
N PHE A 106 0.26 -0.45 -3.96
CA PHE A 106 0.32 -1.07 -2.63
C PHE A 106 -0.26 -2.49 -2.62
N LEU A 107 -1.42 -2.71 -3.25
CA LEU A 107 -2.02 -4.05 -3.34
C LEU A 107 -1.11 -5.03 -4.11
N ASN A 108 -0.52 -4.59 -5.22
CA ASN A 108 0.45 -5.41 -5.96
C ASN A 108 1.68 -5.77 -5.10
N ILE A 109 2.15 -4.84 -4.25
CA ILE A 109 3.23 -5.12 -3.29
C ILE A 109 2.81 -6.20 -2.29
N LEU A 110 1.59 -6.15 -1.76
CA LEU A 110 1.08 -7.17 -0.83
C LEU A 110 0.95 -8.55 -1.49
N GLU A 111 0.51 -8.60 -2.76
CA GLU A 111 0.37 -9.84 -3.51
C GLU A 111 1.72 -10.53 -3.77
N LEU A 112 2.79 -9.74 -3.96
CA LEU A 112 4.15 -10.25 -4.12
C LEU A 112 4.75 -10.79 -2.83
N ILE A 113 4.12 -10.54 -1.67
CA ILE A 113 4.63 -11.01 -0.37
C ILE A 113 3.52 -11.75 0.38
N PRO A 114 3.27 -13.03 0.02
CA PRO A 114 2.07 -13.77 0.40
C PRO A 114 1.91 -14.04 1.89
N ARG A 115 2.94 -13.80 2.70
CA ARG A 115 2.85 -13.96 4.16
C ARG A 115 2.36 -12.69 4.85
N TRP A 116 2.46 -11.54 4.18
CA TRP A 116 2.24 -10.24 4.81
C TRP A 116 0.84 -9.73 4.63
N ASN A 117 0.18 -10.15 3.56
CA ASN A 117 -1.21 -9.85 3.30
C ASN A 117 -2.11 -10.24 4.51
N TYR A 118 -1.80 -11.33 5.22
CA TYR A 118 -2.48 -11.77 6.44
C TYR A 118 -2.49 -10.74 7.57
N HIS A 119 -1.48 -9.85 7.64
CA HIS A 119 -1.45 -8.77 8.65
C HIS A 119 -2.41 -7.63 8.34
N PHE A 120 -2.81 -7.49 7.09
CA PHE A 120 -3.76 -6.47 6.63
C PHE A 120 -5.15 -7.05 6.37
N GLU A 121 -5.26 -8.38 6.33
CA GLU A 121 -6.47 -9.08 5.92
C GLU A 121 -7.65 -8.80 6.88
N VAL A 122 -8.77 -8.38 6.30
CA VAL A 122 -10.04 -8.20 7.00
C VAL A 122 -11.08 -9.11 6.34
N ASN A 123 -11.62 -10.05 7.12
CA ASN A 123 -12.71 -10.92 6.67
C ASN A 123 -14.05 -10.27 6.99
N GLU A 124 -14.62 -9.64 5.96
CA GLU A 124 -15.84 -8.86 6.04
C GLU A 124 -17.06 -9.72 5.72
N VAL A 125 -18.13 -9.57 6.51
CA VAL A 125 -19.44 -10.17 6.24
C VAL A 125 -20.50 -9.08 6.33
N ALA A 126 -21.10 -8.78 5.19
CA ALA A 126 -22.25 -7.90 5.11
C ALA A 126 -23.49 -8.56 5.74
N LYS A 127 -24.13 -7.87 6.69
CA LYS A 127 -25.39 -8.32 7.31
C LYS A 127 -26.43 -7.21 7.34
N THR A 128 -27.69 -7.59 7.29
CA THR A 128 -28.80 -6.64 7.44
C THR A 128 -30.01 -7.32 8.05
N ILE A 129 -30.85 -6.55 8.74
CA ILE A 129 -32.14 -7.02 9.22
C ILE A 129 -33.21 -6.29 8.41
N CYS A 130 -34.07 -7.05 7.74
CA CYS A 130 -35.17 -6.43 7.00
C CYS A 130 -36.11 -5.72 7.97
N ILE A 131 -36.26 -4.40 7.84
CA ILE A 131 -37.12 -3.64 8.77
C ILE A 131 -38.60 -4.02 8.67
N ARG A 132 -39.02 -4.53 7.50
CA ARG A 132 -40.40 -4.96 7.20
C ARG A 132 -40.67 -6.37 7.68
N CYS A 133 -39.83 -7.33 7.33
CA CYS A 133 -40.07 -8.75 7.59
C CYS A 133 -39.38 -9.29 8.85
N LYS A 134 -38.49 -8.49 9.46
CA LYS A 134 -37.63 -8.89 10.59
C LYS A 134 -36.74 -10.11 10.29
N THR A 135 -36.47 -10.36 9.02
CA THR A 135 -35.59 -11.43 8.55
C THR A 135 -34.14 -10.94 8.58
N ASP A 136 -33.29 -11.70 9.27
CA ASP A 136 -31.84 -11.53 9.22
C ASP A 136 -31.30 -12.08 7.90
N MET A 137 -30.46 -11.29 7.23
CA MET A 137 -29.81 -11.66 5.98
C MET A 137 -28.30 -11.44 6.17
N ALA A 138 -27.53 -12.45 5.81
CA ALA A 138 -26.08 -12.37 5.72
C ALA A 138 -25.67 -12.68 4.29
N TYR A 139 -24.81 -11.86 3.74
CA TYR A 139 -24.27 -12.07 2.40
C TYR A 139 -22.93 -12.81 2.51
N SER A 140 -22.42 -13.30 1.37
CA SER A 140 -21.12 -13.95 1.32
C SER A 140 -20.04 -13.04 1.92
N GLY A 141 -19.11 -13.63 2.63
CA GLY A 141 -17.96 -12.90 3.13
C GLY A 141 -17.01 -12.54 1.98
N GLU A 142 -16.31 -11.43 2.15
CA GLU A 142 -15.23 -10.98 1.26
C GLU A 142 -14.00 -10.71 2.10
N THR A 143 -12.83 -10.99 1.52
CA THR A 143 -11.54 -10.67 2.12
C THR A 143 -11.04 -9.37 1.52
N SER A 144 -10.77 -8.37 2.36
CA SER A 144 -10.18 -7.09 1.98
C SER A 144 -8.85 -6.87 2.69
N TYR A 145 -8.10 -5.84 2.32
CA TYR A 145 -6.85 -5.45 2.99
C TYR A 145 -6.98 -4.10 3.73
N GLY A 146 -8.22 -3.67 3.97
CA GLY A 146 -8.61 -2.40 4.59
C GLY A 146 -9.58 -1.60 3.71
N ILE A 147 -9.69 -0.29 3.94
CA ILE A 147 -10.76 0.53 3.36
C ILE A 147 -10.24 1.47 2.29
N ILE A 148 -10.97 1.56 1.18
CA ILE A 148 -10.82 2.62 0.18
C ILE A 148 -12.01 3.57 0.31
N ILE A 149 -11.73 4.86 0.52
CA ILE A 149 -12.74 5.89 0.74
C ILE A 149 -12.51 7.08 -0.19
N ASN A 150 -13.60 7.62 -0.74
CA ASN A 150 -13.53 8.86 -1.50
C ASN A 150 -13.12 10.03 -0.58
N ALA A 151 -12.04 10.71 -0.92
CA ALA A 151 -11.44 11.78 -0.10
C ALA A 151 -12.43 12.93 0.18
N ASN A 152 -13.26 13.30 -0.80
CA ASN A 152 -14.28 14.34 -0.63
C ASN A 152 -15.34 13.97 0.41
N SER A 153 -15.66 12.69 0.54
CA SER A 153 -16.63 12.24 1.54
C SER A 153 -16.20 12.64 2.95
N LEU A 154 -14.89 12.62 3.26
CA LEU A 154 -14.38 12.99 4.57
C LEU A 154 -14.78 14.40 4.99
N ARG A 155 -14.50 15.40 4.13
CA ARG A 155 -14.82 16.80 4.41
C ARG A 155 -16.33 17.08 4.36
N VAL A 156 -17.06 16.40 3.47
CA VAL A 156 -18.53 16.54 3.37
C VAL A 156 -19.21 16.05 4.64
N TYR A 157 -18.88 14.84 5.11
CA TYR A 157 -19.44 14.31 6.35
C TYR A 157 -19.01 15.12 7.56
N LYS A 158 -17.75 15.58 7.63
CA LYS A 158 -17.31 16.45 8.74
C LYS A 158 -18.09 17.77 8.78
N SER A 159 -18.37 18.36 7.63
CA SER A 159 -19.16 19.60 7.51
C SER A 159 -20.62 19.39 7.91
N ALA A 160 -21.24 18.29 7.47
CA ALA A 160 -22.62 17.94 7.78
C ALA A 160 -22.82 17.49 9.24
N PHE A 161 -21.84 16.79 9.81
CA PHE A 161 -21.87 16.19 11.14
C PHE A 161 -20.62 16.55 11.93
N LYS A 162 -20.57 17.76 12.46
CA LYS A 162 -19.39 18.32 13.14
C LYS A 162 -18.84 17.43 14.26
N GLU A 163 -19.73 16.75 14.97
CA GLU A 163 -19.42 15.86 16.10
C GLU A 163 -18.97 14.45 15.68
N PHE A 164 -18.98 14.12 14.39
CA PHE A 164 -18.50 12.81 13.96
C PHE A 164 -16.98 12.73 14.15
N THR A 165 -16.56 11.61 14.75
CA THR A 165 -15.17 11.14 14.76
C THR A 165 -14.77 10.64 13.36
N PHE A 166 -13.47 10.53 13.11
CA PHE A 166 -12.94 10.03 11.83
C PHE A 166 -13.51 8.64 11.48
N GLU A 167 -13.53 7.73 12.45
CA GLU A 167 -14.13 6.39 12.40
C GLU A 167 -15.62 6.42 12.02
N ASN A 168 -16.41 7.32 12.64
CA ASN A 168 -17.82 7.49 12.30
C ASN A 168 -18.04 8.04 10.88
N ILE A 169 -17.11 8.88 10.40
CA ILE A 169 -17.12 9.36 9.01
C ILE A 169 -16.80 8.23 8.03
N ILE A 170 -15.79 7.40 8.33
CA ILE A 170 -15.46 6.22 7.54
C ILE A 170 -16.69 5.29 7.47
N LYS A 171 -17.26 4.96 8.63
CA LYS A 171 -18.47 4.13 8.72
C LYS A 171 -19.62 4.70 7.91
N ALA A 172 -19.91 5.99 8.04
CA ALA A 172 -20.97 6.65 7.28
C ALA A 172 -20.74 6.55 5.77
N SER A 173 -19.47 6.67 5.33
CA SER A 173 -19.07 6.55 3.92
C SER A 173 -19.23 5.13 3.36
N MET A 174 -19.20 4.11 4.23
CA MET A 174 -19.47 2.72 3.84
C MET A 174 -20.97 2.42 3.71
N ILE A 175 -21.86 3.18 4.37
CA ILE A 175 -23.32 2.95 4.40
C ILE A 175 -24.00 3.47 3.10
N ASN A 176 -23.48 3.07 1.94
CA ASN A 176 -24.08 3.44 0.65
C ASN A 176 -24.89 2.30 0.02
N VAL A 177 -24.70 1.06 0.47
CA VAL A 177 -25.37 -0.10 -0.11
C VAL A 177 -26.64 -0.42 0.67
N LYS A 178 -27.79 -0.25 -0.01
CA LYS A 178 -29.06 -0.84 0.44
C LYS A 178 -29.35 -2.09 -0.36
N MET A 179 -29.37 -3.23 0.32
CA MET A 179 -29.73 -4.50 -0.31
C MET A 179 -31.24 -4.77 -0.22
N LEU A 180 -31.78 -5.41 -1.25
CA LEU A 180 -33.17 -5.88 -1.27
C LEU A 180 -33.35 -7.01 -0.25
N CYS A 181 -34.56 -7.15 0.28
CA CYS A 181 -34.90 -8.30 1.10
C CYS A 181 -35.15 -9.52 0.23
N ASP A 182 -34.48 -10.62 0.53
CA ASP A 182 -34.57 -11.89 -0.22
C ASP A 182 -35.92 -12.60 -0.04
N LYS A 183 -36.70 -12.21 0.98
CA LYS A 183 -38.03 -12.77 1.18
C LYS A 183 -38.96 -12.36 0.04
N GLU A 184 -39.51 -13.36 -0.64
CA GLU A 184 -40.45 -13.19 -1.74
C GLU A 184 -41.58 -12.21 -1.35
N GLY A 185 -41.86 -11.26 -2.24
CA GLY A 185 -42.88 -10.22 -2.04
C GLY A 185 -42.50 -9.09 -1.08
N CYS A 186 -41.35 -9.14 -0.38
CA CYS A 186 -40.96 -8.05 0.52
C CYS A 186 -40.52 -6.80 -0.23
N GLY A 187 -39.55 -6.92 -1.15
CA GLY A 187 -39.03 -5.82 -1.98
C GLY A 187 -38.40 -4.64 -1.21
N LYS A 188 -38.27 -4.72 0.11
CA LYS A 188 -37.75 -3.62 0.94
C LYS A 188 -36.23 -3.56 0.86
N ARG A 189 -35.69 -2.38 0.53
CA ARG A 189 -34.25 -2.07 0.62
C ARG A 189 -33.85 -1.69 2.04
N ASN A 190 -32.82 -2.33 2.59
CA ASN A 190 -32.34 -2.12 3.97
C ASN A 190 -30.85 -1.80 3.97
N TYR A 191 -30.41 -0.98 4.92
CA TYR A 191 -28.99 -0.70 5.10
C TYR A 191 -28.25 -1.95 5.54
N VAL A 192 -27.10 -2.18 4.93
CA VAL A 192 -26.17 -3.24 5.31
C VAL A 192 -25.20 -2.69 6.35
N ASP A 193 -24.95 -3.47 7.38
CA ASP A 193 -23.85 -3.27 8.32
C ASP A 193 -22.76 -4.28 8.01
N THR A 194 -21.50 -3.83 8.06
CA THR A 194 -20.36 -4.69 7.77
C THR A 194 -19.78 -5.23 9.07
N MET A 195 -19.74 -6.55 9.18
CA MET A 195 -19.14 -7.24 10.32
C MET A 195 -17.76 -7.75 9.95
N ILE A 196 -16.86 -7.84 10.92
CA ILE A 196 -15.56 -8.49 10.74
C ILE A 196 -15.40 -9.63 11.74
N SER A 197 -14.75 -10.72 11.32
CA SER A 197 -14.50 -11.90 12.17
C SER A 197 -13.09 -11.96 12.75
N ASN A 198 -12.15 -11.21 12.17
CA ASN A 198 -10.77 -11.06 12.63
C ASN A 198 -10.40 -9.58 12.75
N LEU A 199 -9.36 -9.30 13.53
CA LEU A 199 -8.71 -7.99 13.59
C LEU A 199 -7.38 -8.08 12.84
N PRO A 200 -7.12 -7.20 11.86
CA PRO A 200 -5.84 -7.19 11.17
C PRO A 200 -4.74 -6.66 12.10
N SER A 201 -3.49 -7.09 11.97
CA SER A 201 -2.39 -6.51 12.76
C SER A 201 -2.12 -5.05 12.41
N ALA A 202 -2.28 -4.71 11.13
CA ALA A 202 -2.20 -3.35 10.60
C ALA A 202 -3.42 -3.07 9.71
N PHE A 203 -3.94 -1.85 9.78
CA PHE A 203 -5.15 -1.45 9.08
C PHE A 203 -4.86 -0.27 8.15
N ILE A 204 -5.32 -0.35 6.90
CA ILE A 204 -5.09 0.72 5.92
C ILE A 204 -6.37 1.50 5.64
N VAL A 205 -6.21 2.80 5.40
CA VAL A 205 -7.24 3.65 4.78
C VAL A 205 -6.62 4.34 3.58
N ALA A 206 -7.06 3.97 2.38
CA ALA A 206 -6.66 4.62 1.13
C ALA A 206 -7.70 5.66 0.71
N LEU A 207 -7.23 6.85 0.34
CA LEU A 207 -8.05 7.98 -0.07
C LEU A 207 -8.10 8.06 -1.60
N GLN A 208 -9.30 8.02 -2.17
CA GLN A 208 -9.52 8.21 -3.59
C GLN A 208 -9.85 9.66 -3.92
N TRP A 209 -9.04 10.25 -4.80
CA TRP A 209 -9.18 11.60 -5.29
C TRP A 209 -9.74 11.56 -6.71
N GLU A 210 -11.05 11.75 -6.83
CA GLU A 210 -11.77 11.68 -8.11
C GLU A 210 -11.78 13.02 -8.86
N ASN A 211 -11.59 14.13 -8.15
CA ASN A 211 -11.64 15.48 -8.70
C ASN A 211 -10.32 16.21 -8.46
N ASN A 212 -10.08 17.25 -9.26
CA ASN A 212 -9.04 18.22 -8.96
C ASN A 212 -9.52 19.12 -7.81
N GLU A 213 -9.08 18.77 -6.60
CA GLU A 213 -9.42 19.49 -5.38
C GLU A 213 -8.56 20.75 -5.23
N THR A 214 -9.16 21.82 -4.71
CA THR A 214 -8.42 23.03 -4.35
C THR A 214 -7.52 22.79 -3.14
N GLU A 215 -6.49 23.63 -2.95
CA GLU A 215 -5.61 23.59 -1.78
C GLU A 215 -6.40 23.61 -0.46
N LYS A 216 -7.49 24.40 -0.42
CA LYS A 216 -8.40 24.45 0.73
C LYS A 216 -9.13 23.13 0.94
N GLU A 217 -9.63 22.49 -0.12
CA GLU A 217 -10.34 21.21 -0.02
C GLU A 217 -9.41 20.06 0.40
N ILE A 218 -8.16 20.09 -0.06
CA ILE A 218 -7.11 19.16 0.36
C ILE A 218 -6.85 19.35 1.87
N PHE A 219 -6.66 20.59 2.31
CA PHE A 219 -6.46 20.89 3.74
C PHE A 219 -7.67 20.50 4.59
N ASP A 220 -8.88 20.85 4.16
CA ASP A 220 -10.12 20.51 4.87
C ASP A 220 -10.24 18.99 5.01
N THR A 221 -9.87 18.22 3.98
CA THR A 221 -9.85 16.76 4.00
C THR A 221 -8.79 16.22 4.98
N ALA A 222 -7.56 16.74 4.92
CA ALA A 222 -6.47 16.34 5.82
C ALA A 222 -6.79 16.64 7.29
N SER A 223 -7.53 17.72 7.57
CA SER A 223 -7.94 18.09 8.93
C SER A 223 -8.94 17.12 9.59
N VAL A 224 -9.55 16.23 8.80
CA VAL A 224 -10.49 15.20 9.31
C VAL A 224 -9.75 13.96 9.81
N LEU A 225 -8.51 13.74 9.36
CA LEU A 225 -7.72 12.57 9.68
C LEU A 225 -7.41 12.50 11.18
N ALA A 226 -7.36 11.29 11.72
CA ALA A 226 -7.06 11.03 13.12
C ALA A 226 -5.82 10.16 13.28
N THR A 227 -5.11 10.35 14.40
CA THR A 227 -3.94 9.55 14.77
C THR A 227 -4.29 8.28 15.54
N GLU A 228 -5.51 8.19 16.07
CA GLU A 228 -6.03 7.01 16.74
C GLU A 228 -7.42 6.67 16.20
N ILE A 229 -7.69 5.38 16.06
CA ILE A 229 -8.99 4.85 15.65
C ILE A 229 -9.35 3.61 16.46
N ASP A 230 -10.64 3.36 16.59
CA ASP A 230 -11.23 2.13 17.07
C ASP A 230 -11.93 1.42 15.90
N ILE A 231 -11.38 0.28 15.47
CA ILE A 231 -11.96 -0.52 14.37
C ILE A 231 -13.39 -0.96 14.72
N SER A 232 -13.74 -1.13 16.00
CA SER A 232 -15.11 -1.50 16.40
C SER A 232 -16.14 -0.37 16.20
N ALA A 233 -15.67 0.87 16.07
CA ALA A 233 -16.51 1.99 15.69
C ALA A 233 -16.80 2.00 14.18
N ILE A 234 -15.90 1.45 13.36
CA ILE A 234 -16.02 1.33 11.90
C ILE A 234 -16.84 0.08 11.53
N TYR A 235 -16.40 -1.08 12.00
CA TYR A 235 -16.99 -2.39 11.73
C TYR A 235 -17.66 -2.97 12.97
N ARG A 236 -18.69 -3.80 12.78
CA ARG A 236 -19.19 -4.62 13.88
C ARG A 236 -18.29 -5.84 14.08
N TYR A 237 -17.48 -5.81 15.14
CA TYR A 237 -16.61 -6.93 15.50
C TYR A 237 -17.24 -7.84 16.56
N VAL A 238 -17.14 -9.15 16.38
CA VAL A 238 -17.60 -10.17 17.34
C VAL A 238 -16.36 -10.83 17.97
N GLY A 239 -15.72 -10.12 18.89
CA GLY A 239 -14.55 -10.61 19.62
C GLY A 239 -14.18 -9.68 20.77
N ASP A 240 -12.94 -9.77 21.25
CA ASP A 240 -12.47 -8.97 22.38
C ASP A 240 -12.20 -7.52 21.95
N SER A 241 -12.98 -6.58 22.51
CA SER A 241 -12.85 -5.15 22.24
C SER A 241 -11.54 -4.54 22.75
N ALA A 242 -10.76 -5.25 23.58
CA ALA A 242 -9.48 -4.72 24.06
C ALA A 242 -8.51 -4.42 22.91
N PHE A 243 -8.56 -5.20 21.83
CA PHE A 243 -7.61 -5.12 20.71
C PHE A 243 -8.11 -4.25 19.55
N THR A 244 -9.21 -3.51 19.69
CA THR A 244 -9.80 -2.79 18.55
C THR A 244 -9.20 -1.41 18.32
N LYS A 245 -8.28 -0.96 19.19
CA LYS A 245 -7.63 0.35 19.09
C LYS A 245 -6.35 0.30 18.27
N TYR A 246 -6.22 1.24 17.33
CA TYR A 246 -5.09 1.35 16.43
C TYR A 246 -4.54 2.78 16.45
N ARG A 247 -3.24 2.89 16.19
CA ARG A 247 -2.52 4.16 16.08
C ARG A 247 -1.95 4.31 14.69
N LEU A 248 -2.03 5.52 14.14
CA LEU A 248 -1.40 5.89 12.90
C LEU A 248 0.12 5.84 13.06
N VAL A 249 0.78 5.02 12.25
CA VAL A 249 2.24 4.85 12.31
C VAL A 249 2.94 5.51 11.14
N SER A 250 2.30 5.54 9.97
CA SER A 250 2.83 6.17 8.78
C SER A 250 1.74 6.49 7.77
N MET A 251 2.09 7.32 6.79
CA MET A 251 1.23 7.69 5.68
C MET A 251 2.05 7.96 4.43
N VAL A 252 1.47 7.66 3.27
CA VAL A 252 1.99 8.05 1.94
C VAL A 252 1.20 9.25 1.45
N TRP A 253 1.90 10.27 0.99
CA TRP A 253 1.29 11.51 0.47
C TRP A 253 1.85 11.90 -0.88
N SER A 254 1.02 12.43 -1.78
CA SER A 254 1.48 12.96 -3.07
C SER A 254 1.79 14.46 -2.99
N HIS A 255 2.91 14.87 -3.60
CA HIS A 255 3.33 16.25 -3.79
C HIS A 255 3.74 16.44 -5.26
N GLY A 256 2.80 16.89 -6.09
CA GLY A 256 2.98 16.91 -7.54
C GLY A 256 3.18 15.49 -8.10
N ASN A 257 4.29 15.25 -8.78
CA ASN A 257 4.64 13.94 -9.36
C ASN A 257 5.53 13.09 -8.44
N LEU A 258 5.70 13.50 -7.18
CA LEU A 258 6.52 12.76 -6.22
C LEU A 258 5.66 12.41 -5.00
N TYR A 259 6.12 11.41 -4.26
CA TYR A 259 5.49 10.97 -3.03
C TYR A 259 6.39 11.26 -1.84
N ASN A 260 5.78 11.34 -0.67
CA ASN A 260 6.43 11.48 0.63
C ASN A 260 5.90 10.38 1.55
N CYS A 261 6.71 10.01 2.54
CA CYS A 261 6.27 9.22 3.68
C CYS A 261 6.31 10.10 4.92
N VAL A 262 5.21 10.16 5.67
CA VAL A 262 5.20 10.78 7.00
C VAL A 262 4.93 9.73 8.04
N ALA A 263 5.88 9.57 8.94
CA ALA A 263 5.92 8.48 9.90
C ALA A 263 6.11 8.99 11.32
N TYR A 264 5.59 8.26 12.28
CA TYR A 264 5.79 8.52 13.70
C TYR A 264 6.98 7.71 14.20
N GLU A 265 8.13 8.36 14.25
CA GLU A 265 9.43 7.76 14.57
C GLU A 265 10.02 8.45 15.80
N ASN A 266 10.53 7.68 16.77
CA ASN A 266 11.18 8.22 17.97
C ASN A 266 10.32 9.27 18.71
N ASN A 267 9.03 8.96 18.91
CA ASN A 267 8.04 9.81 19.58
C ASN A 267 7.74 11.17 18.89
N ARG A 268 7.97 11.28 17.58
CA ARG A 268 7.70 12.49 16.80
C ARG A 268 7.37 12.16 15.35
N TRP A 269 6.65 13.06 14.69
CA TRP A 269 6.40 12.98 13.26
C TRP A 269 7.64 13.43 12.47
N VAL A 270 8.01 12.62 11.48
CA VAL A 270 9.06 12.91 10.51
C VAL A 270 8.52 12.74 9.11
N ARG A 271 9.06 13.49 8.16
CA ARG A 271 8.77 13.37 6.74
C ARG A 271 10.01 12.92 5.99
N HIS A 272 9.87 11.82 5.28
CA HIS A 272 10.84 11.33 4.32
C HIS A 272 10.40 11.80 2.93
N PHE A 273 11.31 12.45 2.22
CA PHE A 273 11.09 12.92 0.86
C PHE A 273 12.37 12.76 0.06
N CYS A 274 12.32 11.92 -0.98
CA CYS A 274 13.54 11.51 -1.70
C CYS A 274 14.59 10.96 -0.71
N SER A 275 15.77 11.58 -0.64
CA SER A 275 16.84 11.24 0.30
C SER A 275 16.88 12.13 1.55
N GLU A 276 15.90 13.03 1.74
CA GLU A 276 15.85 13.98 2.84
C GLU A 276 14.89 13.53 3.94
N ILE A 277 15.24 13.87 5.18
CA ILE A 277 14.41 13.63 6.37
C ILE A 277 14.17 14.97 7.08
N GLU A 278 12.91 15.35 7.20
CA GLU A 278 12.45 16.55 7.88
C GLU A 278 11.76 16.17 9.21
N VAL A 279 12.18 16.77 10.32
CA VAL A 279 11.51 16.57 11.62
C VAL A 279 10.34 17.56 11.73
N ILE A 280 9.11 17.04 11.78
CA ILE A 280 7.88 17.84 11.86
C ILE A 280 7.50 18.15 13.32
N GLY A 281 7.65 17.18 14.21
CA GLY A 281 7.28 17.29 15.62
C GLY A 281 5.94 16.62 15.94
N ASP A 282 4.88 17.40 16.16
CA ASP A 282 3.56 16.92 16.56
C ASP A 282 2.56 16.89 15.39
N TRP A 283 1.31 16.48 15.69
CA TRP A 283 0.25 16.38 14.69
C TRP A 283 -0.18 17.75 14.13
N ASP A 284 -0.13 18.80 14.95
CA ASP A 284 -0.38 20.16 14.47
C ASP A 284 0.69 20.61 13.47
N GLY A 285 1.93 20.18 13.67
CA GLY A 285 3.01 20.28 12.68
C GLY A 285 2.68 19.57 11.38
N VAL A 286 2.15 18.35 11.43
CA VAL A 286 1.72 17.59 10.24
C VAL A 286 0.64 18.35 9.47
N LEU A 287 -0.38 18.86 10.15
CA LEU A 287 -1.45 19.66 9.54
C LEU A 287 -0.93 20.97 8.95
N ARG A 288 0.09 21.59 9.56
CA ARG A 288 0.74 22.77 9.02
C ARG A 288 1.47 22.47 7.71
N ILE A 289 2.21 21.36 7.65
CA ILE A 289 2.89 20.92 6.41
C ILE A 289 1.89 20.67 5.28
N PHE A 290 0.75 20.02 5.56
CA PHE A 290 -0.33 19.86 4.58
C PHE A 290 -0.80 21.19 3.99
N ARG A 291 -0.93 22.21 4.84
CA ARG A 291 -1.35 23.55 4.43
C ARG A 291 -0.28 24.27 3.61
N GLU A 292 0.97 24.22 4.04
CA GLU A 292 2.09 24.97 3.45
C GLU A 292 2.56 24.39 2.13
N LEU A 293 2.56 23.06 1.99
CA LEU A 293 3.09 22.37 0.82
C LEU A 293 1.99 21.85 -0.12
N HIS A 294 0.72 22.08 0.20
CA HIS A 294 -0.43 21.60 -0.58
C HIS A 294 -0.39 20.10 -0.87
N ILE A 295 0.13 19.34 0.09
CA ILE A 295 0.32 17.91 -0.04
C ILE A 295 -1.02 17.19 0.12
N ARG A 296 -1.20 16.09 -0.61
CA ARG A 296 -2.43 15.30 -0.61
C ARG A 296 -2.20 13.94 0.06
N PRO A 297 -2.96 13.59 1.11
CA PRO A 297 -2.84 12.27 1.73
C PRO A 297 -3.41 11.18 0.81
N GLU A 298 -2.72 10.05 0.70
CA GLU A 298 -3.08 8.95 -0.21
C GLU A 298 -3.40 7.66 0.54
N ILE A 299 -2.50 7.22 1.41
CA ILE A 299 -2.66 5.98 2.18
C ILE A 299 -2.25 6.25 3.62
N LEU A 300 -3.10 5.84 4.55
CA LEU A 300 -2.83 5.87 5.98
C LEU A 300 -2.62 4.45 6.49
N PHE A 301 -1.57 4.24 7.28
CA PHE A 301 -1.24 2.97 7.90
C PHE A 301 -1.40 3.05 9.41
N PHE A 302 -2.34 2.28 9.93
CA PHE A 302 -2.62 2.15 11.35
C PHE A 302 -2.11 0.80 11.86
N GLU A 303 -1.65 0.74 13.09
CA GLU A 303 -1.17 -0.47 13.73
C GLU A 303 -1.90 -0.71 15.05
N ASN A 304 -2.20 -1.97 15.35
CA ASN A 304 -2.88 -2.36 16.58
C ASN A 304 -2.04 -1.96 17.80
N ALA A 305 -2.61 -1.12 18.68
CA ALA A 305 -1.86 -0.51 19.78
C ALA A 305 -1.33 -1.54 20.78
N ILE A 306 -2.11 -2.58 21.10
CA ILE A 306 -1.71 -3.60 22.07
C ILE A 306 -0.67 -4.54 21.47
N LEU A 307 -0.86 -4.99 20.23
CA LEU A 307 0.13 -5.88 19.59
C LEU A 307 1.50 -5.19 19.48
N LYS A 308 1.50 -3.91 19.14
CA LYS A 308 2.71 -3.09 19.13
C LYS A 308 3.39 -3.05 20.50
N ASP A 309 2.63 -2.72 21.55
CA ASP A 309 3.17 -2.63 22.91
C ASP A 309 3.70 -3.99 23.42
N GLN A 310 3.04 -5.10 23.06
CA GLN A 310 3.49 -6.46 23.38
C GLN A 310 4.85 -6.78 22.73
N MET A 311 5.03 -6.48 21.44
CA MET A 311 6.28 -6.74 20.73
C MET A 311 7.47 -5.95 21.29
N PHE A 312 7.26 -4.70 21.72
CA PHE A 312 8.32 -3.92 22.37
C PHE A 312 8.62 -4.40 23.79
N SER A 313 7.65 -4.99 24.50
CA SER A 313 7.87 -5.54 25.83
C SER A 313 8.72 -6.83 25.82
N GLU A 314 8.57 -7.66 24.79
CA GLU A 314 9.37 -8.89 24.65
C GLU A 314 10.85 -8.58 24.35
N GLN A 315 11.11 -7.54 23.54
CA GLN A 315 12.48 -7.08 23.22
C GLN A 315 13.22 -6.42 24.40
N GLY A 316 12.51 -5.96 25.44
CA GLY A 316 13.09 -5.34 26.63
C GLY A 316 13.39 -6.29 27.78
N SER A 317 13.22 -7.60 27.59
CA SER A 317 13.40 -8.62 28.64
C SER A 317 14.64 -9.52 28.45
N GLU A 318 15.42 -9.27 27.40
CA GLU A 318 16.73 -9.88 27.16
C GLU A 318 17.84 -8.84 27.41
N ASP A 319 18.06 -8.49 28.68
CA ASP A 319 19.29 -7.89 29.22
C ASP A 319 19.66 -8.60 30.54
#